data_AF-A0A917YLQ4-F1
#
_entry.id   AF-A0A917YLQ4-F1
#
_cell.length_a   1.000
_cell.length_b   1.000
_cell.length_c   1.000
_cell.angle_alpha   90.00
_cell.angle_beta   90.00
_cell.angle_gamma   90.00
#
_symmetry.space_group_name_H-M   'P 1'
#
loop_
_entity.id
_entity.type
_entity.pdbx_description
1 polymer ?
#
loop_
_entity_poly.entity_id
_entity_poly.type
_entity_poly.pdbx_seq_one_letter_code
_entity_poly.pdbx_strand_id
1 'polypeptide(L)'
;MAMHILVLLVFALILAPSIALAQRFALVIGIDAYTALPDLRKATNDARSVAASLEGLGLEVSLLVDADRRQISRAMSDMVSRTGPGDEVLFYFAGHGIQIDGRNFLIPADAPAAGPGDEAFLMAESIAVDQVMETLKSRGAETAVLILDACRDNPFPRNGTRSVGSGRGLAPVAAVQGSFILYSAGTGQTALDRLSDADADPNSVFTRNLLPYLRDPDRPLQEIARDLRARVEAQAASIGHSQRPAYYDELTGDYLLAAAKPPGAEAAPAAADPCAAAARDWEGVASLNDAGLLRAFAVAHFPCAELRNAALEQVALLEKGTVQPPPATRDPPAPLASETATTAPVSPATTPEPAPPLVTPPALLPPVPEGPDPEVILAAQTELKRLGCYRGVIDGDWGKGSRAALARFREIARLPAPPEVEEPTPETVALLRRPENAKCPAPPAPVAKARPAARTTTGAAAKPAATAPGEAPAPKKKCGKLILLPFPAPIDMC
;
A
#
# COMPACT_ATOMS: atom_id res chain seq x y z
N MET A 1 1.80 13.27 -74.79
CA MET A 1 1.60 12.12 -73.87
C MET A 1 2.60 12.10 -72.72
N ALA A 2 3.92 12.06 -72.97
CA ALA A 2 4.94 11.95 -71.91
C ALA A 2 4.87 13.05 -70.84
N MET A 3 4.62 14.31 -71.24
CA MET A 3 4.52 15.44 -70.29
C MET A 3 3.27 15.37 -69.39
N HIS A 4 2.18 14.76 -69.86
CA HIS A 4 0.96 14.61 -69.05
C HIS A 4 1.08 13.45 -68.06
N ILE A 5 1.80 12.39 -68.44
CA ILE A 5 2.12 11.26 -67.56
C ILE A 5 3.06 11.71 -66.44
N LEU A 6 4.04 12.56 -66.75
CA LEU A 6 4.95 13.12 -65.74
C LEU A 6 4.22 14.03 -64.74
N VAL A 7 3.30 14.88 -65.21
CA VAL A 7 2.49 15.75 -64.34
C VAL A 7 1.54 14.94 -63.47
N LEU A 8 0.91 13.88 -63.99
CA LEU A 8 0.06 12.98 -63.20
C LEU A 8 0.85 12.19 -62.14
N LEU A 9 2.07 11.74 -62.45
CA LEU A 9 2.94 11.05 -61.49
C LEU A 9 3.44 12.00 -60.38
N VAL A 10 3.79 13.24 -60.72
CA VAL A 10 4.20 14.25 -59.72
C VAL A 10 3.01 14.67 -58.85
N PHE A 11 1.81 14.83 -59.43
CA PHE A 11 0.61 15.15 -58.67
C PHE A 11 0.17 13.99 -57.75
N ALA A 12 0.34 12.73 -58.18
CA ALA A 12 0.12 11.54 -57.36
C ALA A 12 1.14 11.40 -56.21
N LEU A 13 2.37 11.88 -56.40
CA LEU A 13 3.41 11.88 -55.35
C LEU A 13 3.20 12.98 -54.31
N ILE A 14 2.57 14.11 -54.68
CA ILE A 14 2.23 15.21 -53.78
C ILE A 14 0.92 14.94 -53.02
N LEU A 15 0.02 14.10 -53.56
CA LEU A 15 -1.20 13.62 -52.89
C LEU A 15 -1.02 12.32 -52.10
N ALA A 16 0.20 11.80 -51.97
CA ALA A 16 0.45 10.68 -51.06
C ALA A 16 0.06 11.15 -49.65
N PRO A 17 -0.96 10.55 -49.00
CA PRO A 17 -1.27 10.90 -47.63
C PRO A 17 0.02 10.69 -46.84
N SER A 18 0.45 11.72 -46.12
CA SER A 18 1.46 11.52 -45.08
C SER A 18 0.91 10.40 -44.22
N ILE A 19 1.55 9.22 -44.27
CA ILE A 19 1.25 8.14 -43.34
C ILE A 19 1.63 8.74 -42.00
N ALA A 20 0.63 9.30 -41.29
CA ALA A 20 0.82 9.73 -39.93
C ALA A 20 1.19 8.46 -39.18
N LEU A 21 2.46 8.36 -38.78
CA LEU A 21 2.90 7.27 -37.93
C LEU A 21 2.03 7.32 -36.68
N ALA A 22 1.41 6.20 -36.35
CA ALA A 22 0.70 6.02 -35.09
C ALA A 22 1.60 6.50 -33.96
N GLN A 23 1.13 7.48 -33.20
CA GLN A 23 1.88 8.01 -32.07
C GLN A 23 1.66 7.10 -30.85
N ARG A 24 2.68 7.07 -29.98
CA ARG A 24 2.69 6.23 -28.80
C ARG A 24 2.90 7.13 -27.60
N PHE A 25 1.88 7.28 -26.77
CA PHE A 25 1.91 8.19 -25.63
C PHE A 25 1.81 7.42 -24.32
N ALA A 26 2.45 7.93 -23.28
CA ALA A 26 2.18 7.49 -21.92
C ALA A 26 1.87 8.66 -20.99
N LEU A 27 0.82 8.55 -20.18
CA LEU A 27 0.63 9.38 -19.00
C LEU A 27 0.97 8.53 -17.77
N VAL A 28 2.00 8.94 -17.04
CA VAL A 28 2.55 8.20 -15.90
C VAL A 28 2.43 9.07 -14.66
N ILE A 29 1.72 8.58 -13.65
CA ILE A 29 1.39 9.34 -12.44
C ILE A 29 1.83 8.56 -11.21
N GLY A 30 2.52 9.21 -10.28
CA GLY A 30 2.87 8.66 -8.96
C GLY A 30 2.60 9.65 -7.85
N ILE A 31 1.86 9.25 -6.82
CA ILE A 31 1.48 10.16 -5.72
C ILE A 31 1.83 9.50 -4.39
N ASP A 32 2.81 10.10 -3.71
CA ASP A 32 3.22 9.76 -2.35
C ASP A 32 2.63 10.74 -1.34
N ALA A 33 2.70 12.05 -1.62
CA ALA A 33 2.32 13.10 -0.69
C ALA A 33 0.84 13.47 -0.83
N TYR A 34 0.03 13.10 0.15
CA TYR A 34 -1.40 13.44 0.19
C TYR A 34 -1.68 14.48 1.27
N THR A 35 -2.52 15.46 0.92
CA THR A 35 -2.86 16.54 1.84
C THR A 35 -3.71 16.06 3.02
N ALA A 36 -4.57 15.06 2.79
CA ALA A 36 -5.57 14.62 3.76
C ALA A 36 -5.66 13.10 3.93
N LEU A 37 -4.71 12.35 3.36
CA LEU A 37 -4.63 10.89 3.42
C LEU A 37 -3.24 10.46 3.90
N PRO A 38 -3.07 9.19 4.35
CA PRO A 38 -1.75 8.68 4.67
C PRO A 38 -0.82 8.71 3.47
N ASP A 39 0.40 9.20 3.65
CA ASP A 39 1.40 9.22 2.59
C ASP A 39 1.85 7.81 2.20
N LEU A 40 2.22 7.64 0.94
CA LEU A 40 2.98 6.50 0.44
C LEU A 40 4.48 6.85 0.39
N ARG A 41 5.32 5.85 0.10
CA ARG A 41 6.78 6.04 0.10
C ARG A 41 7.45 5.74 -1.23
N LYS A 42 6.82 4.95 -2.10
CA LYS A 42 7.46 4.44 -3.32
C LYS A 42 6.73 4.85 -4.61
N ALA A 43 5.53 5.42 -4.54
CA ALA A 43 4.71 5.67 -5.71
C ALA A 43 5.33 6.70 -6.67
N THR A 44 6.00 7.73 -6.17
CA THR A 44 6.71 8.69 -7.02
C THR A 44 7.94 8.06 -7.69
N ASN A 45 8.64 7.16 -6.99
CA ASN A 45 9.78 6.44 -7.56
C ASN A 45 9.33 5.38 -8.59
N ASP A 46 8.20 4.73 -8.34
CA ASP A 46 7.56 3.81 -9.27
C ASP A 46 7.26 4.50 -10.60
N ALA A 47 6.57 5.65 -10.53
CA ALA A 47 6.25 6.46 -11.69
C ALA A 47 7.50 6.89 -12.46
N ARG A 48 8.57 7.32 -11.79
CA ARG A 48 9.84 7.68 -12.43
C ARG A 48 10.48 6.48 -13.14
N SER A 49 10.53 5.32 -12.49
CA SER A 49 11.16 4.11 -13.03
C SER A 49 10.40 3.54 -14.24
N VAL A 50 9.06 3.58 -14.18
CA VAL A 50 8.19 3.18 -15.29
C VAL A 50 8.28 4.18 -16.43
N ALA A 51 8.25 5.49 -16.16
CA ALA A 51 8.42 6.51 -17.19
C ALA A 51 9.72 6.32 -17.98
N ALA A 52 10.85 6.18 -17.28
CA ALA A 52 12.14 5.97 -17.93
C ALA A 52 12.19 4.69 -18.78
N SER A 53 11.50 3.62 -18.34
CA SER A 53 11.42 2.37 -19.10
C SER A 53 10.56 2.52 -20.36
N LEU A 54 9.42 3.22 -20.26
CA LEU A 54 8.52 3.47 -21.38
C LEU A 54 9.13 4.43 -22.42
N GLU A 55 9.87 5.45 -21.98
CA GLU A 55 10.67 6.30 -22.88
C GLU A 55 11.67 5.45 -23.69
N GLY A 56 12.36 4.51 -23.04
CA GLY A 56 13.26 3.55 -23.69
C GLY A 56 12.59 2.63 -24.71
N LEU A 57 11.28 2.41 -24.57
CA LEU A 57 10.45 1.63 -25.49
C LEU A 57 9.85 2.48 -26.64
N GLY A 58 10.19 3.77 -26.68
CA GLY A 58 9.76 4.70 -27.73
C GLY A 58 8.38 5.31 -27.51
N LEU A 59 7.87 5.32 -26.27
CA LEU A 59 6.68 6.09 -25.93
C LEU A 59 7.08 7.53 -25.57
N GLU A 60 6.27 8.49 -25.99
CA GLU A 60 6.36 9.86 -25.49
C GLU A 60 5.66 9.96 -24.13
N VAL A 61 6.43 10.22 -23.07
CA VAL A 61 5.94 10.14 -21.69
C VAL A 61 5.66 11.51 -21.09
N SER A 62 4.47 11.67 -20.51
CA SER A 62 4.13 12.75 -19.58
C SER A 62 4.14 12.20 -18.16
N LEU A 63 5.14 12.60 -17.37
CA LEU A 63 5.29 12.19 -15.97
C LEU A 63 4.72 13.26 -15.02
N LEU A 64 3.83 12.85 -14.13
CA LEU A 64 3.34 13.64 -13.01
C LEU A 64 3.69 12.96 -11.68
N VAL A 65 4.20 13.75 -10.74
CA VAL A 65 4.45 13.30 -9.36
C VAL A 65 3.74 14.20 -8.37
N ASP A 66 3.14 13.63 -7.34
CA ASP A 66 2.39 14.32 -6.28
C ASP A 66 1.40 15.37 -6.84
N ALA A 67 0.75 15.00 -7.94
CA ALA A 67 -0.07 15.92 -8.70
C ALA A 67 -1.47 16.08 -8.10
N ASP A 68 -1.93 17.33 -8.11
CA ASP A 68 -3.30 17.68 -7.76
C ASP A 68 -4.29 17.25 -8.86
N ARG A 69 -5.58 17.24 -8.52
CA ARG A 69 -6.68 16.86 -9.40
C ARG A 69 -6.67 17.66 -10.71
N ARG A 70 -6.34 18.95 -10.63
CA ARG A 70 -6.35 19.86 -11.78
C ARG A 70 -5.21 19.54 -12.74
N GLN A 71 -4.02 19.25 -12.23
CA GLN A 71 -2.84 18.85 -13.00
C GLN A 71 -3.11 17.53 -13.73
N ILE A 72 -3.65 16.54 -13.02
CA ILE A 72 -4.03 15.25 -13.64
C ILE A 72 -5.09 15.46 -14.72
N SER A 73 -6.14 16.23 -14.43
CA SER A 73 -7.22 16.52 -15.40
C SER A 73 -6.70 17.23 -16.65
N ARG A 74 -5.74 18.15 -16.51
CA ARG A 74 -5.09 18.83 -17.64
C ARG A 74 -4.26 17.86 -18.47
N ALA A 75 -3.40 17.05 -17.84
CA ALA A 75 -2.58 16.08 -18.56
C ALA A 75 -3.44 15.02 -19.29
N MET A 76 -4.54 14.57 -18.68
CA MET A 76 -5.50 13.70 -19.35
C MET A 76 -6.14 14.41 -20.56
N SER A 77 -6.59 15.67 -20.40
CA SER A 77 -7.16 16.44 -21.50
C SER A 77 -6.16 16.63 -22.64
N ASP A 78 -4.90 16.93 -22.32
CA ASP A 78 -3.83 17.10 -23.30
C ASP A 78 -3.55 15.80 -24.04
N MET A 79 -3.39 14.68 -23.32
CA MET A 79 -3.24 13.34 -23.90
C MET A 79 -4.40 13.01 -24.85
N VAL A 80 -5.64 13.17 -24.39
CA VAL A 80 -6.86 12.92 -25.17
C VAL A 80 -6.98 13.83 -26.39
N SER A 81 -6.48 15.06 -26.33
CA SER A 81 -6.50 15.98 -27.47
C SER A 81 -5.52 15.60 -28.58
N ARG A 82 -4.48 14.86 -28.22
CA ARG A 82 -3.42 14.39 -29.13
C ARG A 82 -3.69 13.00 -29.68
N THR A 83 -4.45 12.18 -28.95
CA THR A 83 -4.86 10.85 -29.39
C THR A 83 -5.75 10.92 -30.63
N GLY A 84 -5.36 10.20 -31.67
CA GLY A 84 -6.15 9.97 -32.87
C GLY A 84 -6.26 8.49 -33.27
N PRO A 85 -6.89 8.20 -34.41
CA PRO A 85 -7.00 6.86 -34.95
C PRO A 85 -5.65 6.19 -35.18
N GLY A 86 -5.48 4.97 -34.67
CA GLY A 86 -4.23 4.19 -34.83
C GLY A 86 -3.22 4.38 -33.70
N ASP A 87 -3.41 5.36 -32.82
CA ASP A 87 -2.45 5.63 -31.74
C ASP A 87 -2.50 4.56 -30.65
N GLU A 88 -1.35 4.40 -29.98
CA GLU A 88 -1.20 3.59 -28.78
C GLU A 88 -1.09 4.51 -27.56
N VAL A 89 -1.91 4.27 -26.55
CA VAL A 89 -1.90 5.08 -25.33
C VAL A 89 -1.73 4.19 -24.12
N LEU A 90 -0.74 4.53 -23.29
CA LEU A 90 -0.52 3.90 -22.00
C LEU A 90 -0.85 4.87 -20.87
N PHE A 91 -1.57 4.39 -19.87
CA PHE A 91 -1.82 5.12 -18.64
C PHE A 91 -1.27 4.29 -17.48
N TYR A 92 -0.36 4.89 -16.71
CA TYR A 92 0.20 4.29 -15.51
C TYR A 92 -0.15 5.16 -14.30
N PHE A 93 -0.62 4.53 -13.22
CA PHE A 93 -0.86 5.22 -11.96
C PHE A 93 -0.35 4.40 -10.77
N ALA A 94 0.45 5.02 -9.91
CA ALA A 94 0.82 4.53 -8.59
C ALA A 94 0.30 5.47 -7.50
N GLY A 95 -0.45 4.94 -6.52
CA GLY A 95 -1.04 5.77 -5.48
C GLY A 95 -2.22 5.13 -4.73
N HIS A 96 -3.02 5.96 -4.05
CA HIS A 96 -4.28 5.54 -3.47
C HIS A 96 -5.36 5.40 -4.54
N GLY A 97 -6.15 4.33 -4.41
CA GLY A 97 -7.31 4.06 -5.23
C GLY A 97 -8.47 3.58 -4.37
N ILE A 98 -9.69 3.84 -4.81
CA ILE A 98 -10.90 3.40 -4.12
C ILE A 98 -11.92 2.84 -5.10
N GLN A 99 -12.85 2.07 -4.55
CA GLN A 99 -14.05 1.65 -5.25
C GLN A 99 -15.29 2.21 -4.56
N ILE A 100 -16.13 2.87 -5.35
CA ILE A 100 -17.45 3.33 -4.92
C ILE A 100 -18.46 2.87 -5.97
N ASP A 101 -19.54 2.21 -5.53
CA ASP A 101 -20.61 1.70 -6.39
C ASP A 101 -20.13 0.87 -7.60
N GLY A 102 -19.08 0.06 -7.39
CA GLY A 102 -18.53 -0.78 -8.43
C GLY A 102 -17.69 -0.04 -9.48
N ARG A 103 -17.38 1.24 -9.25
CA ARG A 103 -16.50 2.07 -10.10
C ARG A 103 -15.20 2.40 -9.40
N ASN A 104 -14.17 2.60 -10.20
CA ASN A 104 -12.80 2.82 -9.74
C ASN A 104 -12.43 4.27 -9.81
N PHE A 105 -11.84 4.76 -8.73
CA PHE A 105 -11.38 6.13 -8.63
C PHE A 105 -9.94 6.17 -8.16
N LEU A 106 -9.12 6.93 -8.87
CA LEU A 106 -7.75 7.27 -8.52
C LEU A 106 -7.77 8.55 -7.72
N ILE A 107 -6.97 8.61 -6.66
CA ILE A 107 -7.02 9.69 -5.68
C ILE A 107 -5.89 10.69 -5.95
N PRO A 108 -6.19 11.96 -6.25
CA PRO A 108 -5.17 13.01 -6.40
C PRO A 108 -4.51 13.43 -5.07
N ALA A 109 -3.37 14.14 -5.14
CA ALA A 109 -2.63 14.61 -3.96
C ALA A 109 -3.41 15.59 -3.08
N ASP A 110 -4.30 16.38 -3.67
CA ASP A 110 -5.17 17.36 -3.01
C ASP A 110 -6.54 16.81 -2.63
N ALA A 111 -6.75 15.49 -2.77
CA ALA A 111 -8.02 14.87 -2.42
C ALA A 111 -8.37 15.16 -0.94
N PRO A 112 -9.59 15.66 -0.67
CA PRO A 112 -9.99 16.03 0.67
C PRO A 112 -10.24 14.79 1.54
N ALA A 113 -10.14 14.98 2.86
CA ALA A 113 -10.64 13.98 3.81
C ALA A 113 -12.16 13.82 3.61
N ALA A 114 -12.61 12.58 3.43
CA ALA A 114 -14.03 12.23 3.31
C ALA A 114 -14.47 11.39 4.52
N GLY A 115 -15.69 11.62 4.99
CA GLY A 115 -16.35 10.81 6.00
C GLY A 115 -17.45 9.91 5.41
N PRO A 116 -18.14 9.12 6.26
CA PRO A 116 -19.32 8.39 5.85
C PRO A 116 -20.41 9.34 5.31
N GLY A 117 -20.93 9.08 4.11
CA GLY A 117 -21.92 9.93 3.45
C GLY A 117 -21.36 10.95 2.44
N ASP A 118 -20.03 11.08 2.34
CA ASP A 118 -19.36 12.01 1.42
C ASP A 118 -19.00 11.34 0.08
N GLU A 119 -19.62 10.21 -0.27
CA GLU A 119 -19.22 9.40 -1.42
C GLU A 119 -19.35 10.19 -2.72
N ALA A 120 -20.43 10.95 -2.89
CA ALA A 120 -20.64 11.79 -4.06
C ALA A 120 -19.59 12.90 -4.19
N PHE A 121 -19.17 13.48 -3.05
CA PHE A 121 -18.12 14.50 -3.03
C PHE A 121 -16.77 13.88 -3.39
N LEU A 122 -16.44 12.72 -2.80
CA LEU A 122 -15.21 12.02 -3.10
C LEU A 122 -15.13 11.53 -4.55
N MET A 123 -16.23 11.02 -5.11
CA MET A 123 -16.33 10.73 -6.55
C MET A 123 -16.06 11.99 -7.39
N ALA A 124 -16.64 13.13 -6.98
CA ALA A 124 -16.48 14.40 -7.67
C ALA A 124 -15.07 14.96 -7.56
N GLU A 125 -14.29 14.62 -6.52
CA GLU A 125 -12.90 15.06 -6.31
C GLU A 125 -11.84 14.04 -6.78
N SER A 126 -12.24 12.85 -7.20
CA SER A 126 -11.34 11.81 -7.70
C SER A 126 -11.34 11.68 -9.23
N ILE A 127 -10.46 10.84 -9.78
CA ILE A 127 -10.37 10.55 -11.23
C ILE A 127 -10.96 9.17 -11.51
N ALA A 128 -12.02 9.11 -12.32
CA ALA A 128 -12.70 7.86 -12.62
C ALA A 128 -11.95 7.05 -13.71
N VAL A 129 -11.54 5.81 -13.41
CA VAL A 129 -10.73 4.97 -14.31
C VAL A 129 -11.51 4.56 -15.56
N ASP A 130 -12.80 4.29 -15.41
CA ASP A 130 -13.70 3.96 -16.52
C ASP A 130 -13.76 5.11 -17.54
N GLN A 131 -13.81 6.35 -17.06
CA GLN A 131 -13.80 7.54 -17.92
C GLN A 131 -12.47 7.69 -18.69
N VAL A 132 -11.34 7.34 -18.09
CA VAL A 132 -10.04 7.36 -18.79
C VAL A 132 -10.09 6.43 -20.00
N MET A 133 -10.53 5.18 -19.79
CA MET A 133 -10.61 4.17 -20.84
C MET A 133 -11.58 4.58 -21.96
N GLU A 134 -12.81 4.96 -21.59
CA GLU A 134 -13.85 5.34 -22.55
C GLU A 134 -13.41 6.55 -23.39
N THR A 135 -12.78 7.55 -22.76
CA THR A 135 -12.32 8.75 -23.46
C THR A 135 -11.25 8.41 -24.49
N LEU A 136 -10.26 7.59 -24.14
CA LEU A 136 -9.18 7.20 -25.07
C LEU A 136 -9.72 6.41 -26.27
N LYS A 137 -10.63 5.45 -26.05
CA LYS A 137 -11.24 4.69 -27.14
C LYS A 137 -12.17 5.53 -28.00
N SER A 138 -12.89 6.49 -27.43
CA SER A 138 -13.76 7.40 -28.20
C SER A 138 -12.97 8.29 -29.18
N ARG A 139 -11.69 8.53 -28.93
CA ARG A 139 -10.77 9.25 -29.82
C ARG A 139 -10.21 8.40 -30.97
N GLY A 140 -10.45 7.08 -30.95
CA GLY A 140 -9.98 6.16 -31.97
C GLY A 140 -8.64 5.50 -31.67
N ALA A 141 -8.11 5.59 -30.44
CA ALA A 141 -6.91 4.85 -30.05
C ALA A 141 -7.06 3.36 -30.42
N GLU A 142 -6.09 2.83 -31.16
CA GLU A 142 -6.10 1.43 -31.55
C GLU A 142 -5.88 0.57 -30.32
N THR A 143 -4.88 0.93 -29.52
CA THR A 143 -4.51 0.24 -28.28
C THR A 143 -4.54 1.20 -27.09
N ALA A 144 -5.26 0.82 -26.03
CA ALA A 144 -5.25 1.53 -24.75
C ALA A 144 -4.83 0.58 -23.62
N VAL A 145 -3.67 0.84 -23.00
CA VAL A 145 -3.13 0.04 -21.90
C VAL A 145 -3.22 0.83 -20.60
N LEU A 146 -3.86 0.27 -19.59
CA LEU A 146 -3.92 0.84 -18.25
C LEU A 146 -3.17 -0.07 -17.27
N ILE A 147 -2.21 0.48 -16.54
CA ILE A 147 -1.47 -0.21 -15.47
C ILE A 147 -1.70 0.56 -14.18
N LEU A 148 -2.36 -0.09 -13.22
CA LEU A 148 -2.81 0.53 -11.98
C LEU A 148 -2.13 -0.14 -10.79
N ASP A 149 -1.10 0.52 -10.27
CA ASP A 149 -0.45 0.17 -9.02
C ASP A 149 -1.05 0.94 -7.85
N ALA A 150 -2.33 0.67 -7.60
CA ALA A 150 -3.06 1.38 -6.56
C ALA A 150 -3.74 0.42 -5.60
N CYS A 151 -3.77 0.86 -4.34
CA CYS A 151 -4.57 0.20 -3.33
C CYS A 151 -6.04 0.23 -3.72
N ARG A 152 -6.70 -0.79 -3.20
CA ARG A 152 -8.08 -1.16 -3.44
C ARG A 152 -8.91 -0.87 -2.16
N ASP A 153 -8.25 -0.67 -1.02
CA ASP A 153 -8.89 -0.37 0.27
C ASP A 153 -9.21 1.13 0.39
N ASN A 154 -10.46 1.42 0.76
CA ASN A 154 -10.93 2.78 1.01
C ASN A 154 -10.15 3.39 2.20
N PRO A 155 -9.32 4.43 2.00
CA PRO A 155 -8.54 5.05 3.07
C PRO A 155 -9.40 5.96 3.97
N PHE A 156 -10.70 6.11 3.68
CA PHE A 156 -11.64 6.93 4.45
C PHE A 156 -12.41 6.11 5.51
N PRO A 157 -12.66 6.68 6.71
CA PRO A 157 -13.25 5.97 7.85
C PRO A 157 -14.70 5.48 7.61
N ARG A 158 -15.00 4.25 8.08
CA ARG A 158 -16.30 3.56 7.92
C ARG A 158 -17.12 3.60 9.20
N ASN A 159 -18.23 4.33 9.23
CA ASN A 159 -19.25 4.22 10.30
C ASN A 159 -20.67 4.12 9.69
N GLY A 160 -21.26 2.93 9.67
CA GLY A 160 -22.69 2.76 9.32
C GLY A 160 -22.99 1.54 8.42
N THR A 161 -24.25 1.07 8.48
CA THR A 161 -24.77 -0.15 7.82
C THR A 161 -25.04 -0.02 6.31
N ARG A 162 -24.58 1.07 5.67
CA ARG A 162 -24.55 1.20 4.21
C ARG A 162 -23.11 1.28 3.78
N SER A 163 -22.65 0.21 3.16
CA SER A 163 -21.29 0.04 2.70
C SER A 163 -20.95 1.10 1.65
N VAL A 164 -20.06 2.02 1.98
CA VAL A 164 -19.26 2.73 1.00
C VAL A 164 -18.26 1.71 0.45
N GLY A 165 -18.60 1.10 -0.69
CA GLY A 165 -17.77 0.07 -1.31
C GLY A 165 -17.70 -1.21 -0.45
N SER A 166 -18.65 -2.13 -0.67
CA SER A 166 -18.59 -3.48 -0.06
C SER A 166 -17.38 -4.32 -0.53
N GLY A 167 -16.56 -3.83 -1.47
CA GLY A 167 -15.33 -4.48 -1.91
C GLY A 167 -14.11 -3.77 -1.33
N ARG A 168 -13.21 -4.52 -0.67
CA ARG A 168 -11.79 -4.18 -0.66
C ARG A 168 -11.34 -4.28 -2.12
N GLY A 169 -11.15 -3.18 -2.85
CA GLY A 169 -10.97 -3.34 -4.29
C GLY A 169 -11.36 -2.28 -5.31
N LEU A 170 -10.47 -1.62 -6.07
CA LEU A 170 -10.68 -1.25 -7.52
C LEU A 170 -11.45 -2.29 -8.42
N ALA A 171 -12.78 -2.26 -8.49
CA ALA A 171 -13.64 -2.99 -9.43
C ALA A 171 -13.03 -3.45 -10.78
N PRO A 172 -13.49 -4.58 -11.33
CA PRO A 172 -13.35 -4.83 -12.77
C PRO A 172 -13.93 -3.66 -13.58
N VAL A 173 -13.18 -3.12 -14.55
CA VAL A 173 -13.70 -2.16 -15.55
C VAL A 173 -14.16 -2.95 -16.78
N ALA A 174 -15.28 -2.56 -17.40
CA ALA A 174 -15.73 -3.15 -18.65
C ALA A 174 -14.68 -2.88 -19.73
N ALA A 175 -13.99 -3.94 -20.17
CA ALA A 175 -12.93 -3.81 -21.14
C ALA A 175 -13.52 -3.57 -22.54
N VAL A 176 -12.95 -2.59 -23.25
CA VAL A 176 -13.36 -2.18 -24.59
C VAL A 176 -12.42 -2.84 -25.60
N GLN A 177 -12.90 -3.25 -26.77
CA GLN A 177 -12.05 -3.85 -27.81
C GLN A 177 -10.79 -3.00 -28.08
N GLY A 178 -9.61 -3.63 -28.10
CA GLY A 178 -8.33 -2.94 -28.21
C GLY A 178 -7.91 -2.24 -26.91
N SER A 179 -8.23 -2.83 -25.77
CA SER A 179 -7.76 -2.35 -24.47
C SER A 179 -7.18 -3.47 -23.59
N PHE A 180 -6.27 -3.09 -22.72
CA PHE A 180 -5.67 -3.95 -21.72
C PHE A 180 -5.61 -3.23 -20.38
N ILE A 181 -6.04 -3.89 -19.31
CA ILE A 181 -6.00 -3.32 -17.96
C ILE A 181 -5.26 -4.29 -17.04
N LEU A 182 -4.24 -3.81 -16.34
CA LEU A 182 -3.44 -4.54 -15.37
C LEU A 182 -3.53 -3.87 -14.01
N TYR A 183 -4.00 -4.60 -13.02
CA TYR A 183 -4.09 -4.18 -11.62
C TYR A 183 -3.01 -4.86 -10.79
N SER A 184 -2.41 -4.12 -9.85
CA SER A 184 -1.39 -4.67 -8.95
C SER A 184 -1.91 -5.65 -7.89
N ALA A 185 -3.24 -5.70 -7.68
CA ALA A 185 -3.91 -6.62 -6.77
C ALA A 185 -5.31 -7.03 -7.28
N GLY A 186 -5.75 -8.23 -6.89
CA GLY A 186 -7.05 -8.77 -7.24
C GLY A 186 -8.20 -8.19 -6.42
N THR A 187 -9.44 -8.59 -6.74
CA THR A 187 -10.62 -8.14 -5.98
C THR A 187 -10.57 -8.69 -4.57
N GLY A 188 -10.73 -7.83 -3.58
CA GLY A 188 -10.62 -8.17 -2.17
C GLY A 188 -9.25 -7.90 -1.56
N GLN A 189 -8.23 -7.60 -2.37
CA GLN A 189 -6.82 -7.54 -1.96
C GLN A 189 -6.27 -6.12 -1.99
N THR A 190 -5.21 -5.87 -1.21
CA THR A 190 -4.45 -4.61 -1.23
C THR A 190 -3.09 -4.80 -1.88
N ALA A 191 -2.61 -3.74 -2.52
CA ALA A 191 -1.28 -3.69 -3.12
C ALA A 191 -0.26 -3.25 -2.06
N LEU A 192 0.89 -3.91 -1.99
CA LEU A 192 1.98 -3.53 -1.10
C LEU A 192 2.85 -2.46 -1.75
N ASP A 193 2.89 -1.29 -1.10
CA ASP A 193 3.94 -0.29 -1.31
C ASP A 193 5.33 -0.86 -0.94
N ARG A 194 5.42 -1.74 0.05
CA ARG A 194 6.69 -2.31 0.54
C ARG A 194 6.49 -3.59 1.32
N LEU A 195 7.54 -4.41 1.39
CA LEU A 195 7.51 -5.65 2.17
C LEU A 195 7.65 -5.42 3.68
N SER A 196 8.35 -4.36 4.07
CA SER A 196 8.54 -3.97 5.47
C SER A 196 8.95 -2.51 5.56
N ASP A 197 9.09 -1.96 6.76
CA ASP A 197 9.65 -0.60 6.96
C ASP A 197 11.13 -0.50 6.56
N ALA A 198 11.85 -1.63 6.56
CA ALA A 198 13.26 -1.74 6.22
C ALA A 198 13.52 -2.15 4.76
N ASP A 199 12.47 -2.26 3.96
CA ASP A 199 12.56 -2.65 2.54
C ASP A 199 13.26 -1.56 1.72
N ALA A 200 14.54 -1.79 1.44
CA ALA A 200 15.46 -0.87 0.78
C ALA A 200 15.24 -0.71 -0.73
N ASP A 201 14.38 -1.53 -1.34
CA ASP A 201 14.04 -1.37 -2.75
C ASP A 201 13.32 -0.02 -2.94
N PRO A 202 13.70 0.79 -3.93
CA PRO A 202 13.10 2.10 -4.11
C PRO A 202 11.69 2.05 -4.72
N ASN A 203 11.25 0.91 -5.26
CA ASN A 203 9.95 0.74 -5.92
C ASN A 203 8.99 -0.16 -5.12
N SER A 204 7.69 -0.08 -5.39
CA SER A 204 6.67 -0.96 -4.80
C SER A 204 6.91 -2.43 -5.12
N VAL A 205 6.21 -3.32 -4.42
CA VAL A 205 6.30 -4.77 -4.68
C VAL A 205 5.83 -5.10 -6.11
N PHE A 206 4.81 -4.41 -6.60
CA PHE A 206 4.34 -4.60 -7.96
C PHE A 206 5.34 -4.06 -8.98
N THR A 207 5.73 -2.79 -8.82
CA THR A 207 6.54 -2.08 -9.82
C THR A 207 7.94 -2.66 -9.95
N ARG A 208 8.60 -3.02 -8.83
CA ARG A 208 9.93 -3.65 -8.90
C ARG A 208 9.93 -4.96 -9.68
N ASN A 209 8.82 -5.70 -9.65
CA ASN A 209 8.66 -6.93 -10.41
C ASN A 209 8.24 -6.68 -11.87
N LEU A 210 7.62 -5.55 -12.17
CA LEU A 210 7.25 -5.14 -13.52
C LEU A 210 8.46 -4.64 -14.33
N LEU A 211 9.34 -3.86 -13.71
CA LEU A 211 10.46 -3.19 -14.40
C LEU A 211 11.35 -4.12 -15.24
N PRO A 212 11.71 -5.35 -14.81
CA PRO A 212 12.49 -6.27 -15.64
C PRO A 212 11.80 -6.61 -16.97
N TYR A 213 10.47 -6.67 -17.00
CA TYR A 213 9.70 -6.96 -18.20
C TYR A 213 9.59 -5.76 -19.14
N LEU A 214 9.58 -4.53 -18.61
CA LEU A 214 9.64 -3.33 -19.44
C LEU A 214 10.99 -3.16 -20.14
N ARG A 215 12.01 -3.91 -19.72
CA ARG A 215 13.33 -3.99 -20.38
C ARG A 215 13.44 -5.13 -21.40
N ASP A 216 12.39 -5.94 -21.54
CA ASP A 216 12.31 -7.05 -22.49
C ASP A 216 11.36 -6.66 -23.63
N PRO A 217 11.85 -5.96 -24.68
CA PRO A 217 11.01 -5.35 -25.71
C PRO A 217 10.24 -6.36 -26.56
N ASP A 218 10.72 -7.61 -26.61
CA ASP A 218 10.18 -8.65 -27.48
C ASP A 218 9.10 -9.51 -26.80
N ARG A 219 8.77 -9.20 -25.54
CA ARG A 219 7.82 -9.99 -24.76
C ARG A 219 6.38 -9.44 -24.85
N PRO A 220 5.40 -10.28 -25.21
CA PRO A 220 4.00 -9.89 -25.21
C PRO A 220 3.49 -9.46 -23.84
N LEU A 221 2.69 -8.40 -23.79
CA LEU A 221 2.09 -7.87 -22.57
C LEU A 221 1.27 -8.92 -21.81
N GLN A 222 0.64 -9.84 -22.53
CA GLN A 222 -0.10 -10.96 -21.95
C GLN A 222 0.80 -11.94 -21.18
N GLU A 223 2.02 -12.18 -21.67
CA GLU A 223 3.01 -13.00 -20.98
C GLU A 223 3.57 -12.27 -19.77
N ILE A 224 3.89 -10.98 -19.93
CA ILE A 224 4.32 -10.11 -18.83
C ILE A 224 3.30 -10.18 -17.68
N ALA A 225 2.02 -10.02 -17.97
CA ALA A 225 0.98 -10.01 -16.95
C ALA A 225 0.82 -11.37 -16.23
N ARG A 226 0.99 -12.49 -16.94
CA ARG A 226 0.96 -13.83 -16.32
C ARG A 226 2.15 -14.06 -15.39
N ASP A 227 3.35 -13.72 -15.83
CA ASP A 227 4.57 -13.96 -15.05
C ASP A 227 4.68 -12.98 -13.87
N LEU A 228 4.33 -11.71 -14.09
CA LEU A 228 4.26 -10.68 -13.06
C LEU A 228 3.33 -11.10 -11.93
N ARG A 229 2.15 -11.64 -12.28
CA ARG A 229 1.19 -12.16 -11.29
C ARG A 229 1.84 -13.19 -10.38
N ALA A 230 2.54 -14.17 -10.95
CA ALA A 230 3.17 -15.24 -10.18
C ALA A 230 4.29 -14.69 -9.26
N ARG A 231 5.10 -13.75 -9.75
CA ARG A 231 6.19 -13.14 -8.96
C ARG A 231 5.69 -12.30 -7.79
N VAL A 232 4.73 -11.42 -8.05
CA VAL A 232 4.16 -10.55 -7.01
C VAL A 232 3.46 -11.38 -5.94
N GLU A 233 2.71 -12.41 -6.33
CA GLU A 233 2.05 -13.31 -5.39
C GLU A 233 3.04 -14.07 -4.50
N ALA A 234 4.09 -14.64 -5.09
CA ALA A 234 5.13 -15.31 -4.34
C ALA A 234 5.85 -14.36 -3.36
N GLN A 235 6.16 -13.13 -3.81
CA GLN A 235 6.86 -12.15 -2.97
C GLN A 235 5.97 -11.63 -1.84
N ALA A 236 4.69 -11.34 -2.10
CA ALA A 236 3.75 -10.94 -1.06
C ALA A 236 3.52 -12.06 -0.03
N ALA A 237 3.44 -13.32 -0.48
CA ALA A 237 3.28 -14.47 0.39
C ALA A 237 4.45 -14.65 1.38
N SER A 238 5.66 -14.14 1.06
CA SER A 238 6.83 -14.22 1.94
C SER A 238 6.66 -13.49 3.28
N ILE A 239 5.72 -12.53 3.34
CA ILE A 239 5.36 -11.79 4.56
C ILE A 239 3.92 -12.09 5.02
N GLY A 240 3.32 -13.18 4.53
CA GLY A 240 1.95 -13.56 4.86
C GLY A 240 0.86 -12.70 4.20
N HIS A 241 1.23 -11.87 3.20
CA HIS A 241 0.28 -10.99 2.51
C HIS A 241 -0.32 -11.65 1.26
N SER A 242 -1.61 -11.42 1.02
CA SER A 242 -2.29 -11.90 -0.20
C SER A 242 -2.41 -10.77 -1.21
N GLN A 243 -1.56 -10.80 -2.23
CA GLN A 243 -1.60 -9.88 -3.37
C GLN A 243 -1.38 -10.66 -4.66
N ARG A 244 -2.36 -10.67 -5.55
CA ARG A 244 -2.30 -11.36 -6.83
C ARG A 244 -2.76 -10.40 -7.93
N PRO A 245 -1.85 -9.89 -8.77
CA PRO A 245 -2.20 -9.02 -9.89
C PRO A 245 -3.31 -9.59 -10.78
N ALA A 246 -4.25 -8.75 -11.18
CA ALA A 246 -5.37 -9.12 -12.04
C ALA A 246 -5.27 -8.36 -13.37
N TYR A 247 -5.73 -8.95 -14.47
CA TYR A 247 -5.75 -8.26 -15.76
C TYR A 247 -6.98 -8.62 -16.58
N TYR A 248 -7.35 -7.70 -17.47
CA TYR A 248 -8.41 -7.82 -18.47
C TYR A 248 -7.81 -7.48 -19.82
N ASP A 249 -8.03 -8.36 -20.79
CA ASP A 249 -7.39 -8.31 -22.10
C ASP A 249 -8.44 -8.40 -23.19
N GLU A 250 -8.61 -7.30 -23.92
CA GLU A 250 -9.46 -7.20 -25.12
C GLU A 250 -8.61 -6.83 -26.34
N LEU A 251 -7.30 -7.06 -26.28
CA LEU A 251 -6.40 -6.84 -27.41
C LEU A 251 -6.61 -7.93 -28.46
N THR A 252 -6.33 -7.58 -29.72
CA THR A 252 -6.34 -8.54 -30.81
C THR A 252 -4.91 -9.00 -31.09
N GLY A 253 -4.60 -10.23 -30.68
CA GLY A 253 -3.26 -10.80 -30.85
C GLY A 253 -2.28 -10.38 -29.77
N ASP A 254 -1.01 -10.76 -29.96
CA ASP A 254 0.07 -10.42 -29.04
C ASP A 254 0.45 -8.96 -29.21
N TYR A 255 0.53 -8.23 -28.09
CA TYR A 255 0.90 -6.82 -28.08
C TYR A 255 2.27 -6.64 -27.42
N LEU A 256 3.18 -6.00 -28.14
CA LEU A 256 4.50 -5.62 -27.64
C LEU A 256 4.48 -4.17 -27.15
N LEU A 257 5.04 -3.94 -25.96
CA LEU A 257 5.19 -2.57 -25.45
C LEU A 257 6.28 -1.79 -26.20
N ALA A 258 7.22 -2.46 -26.85
CA ALA A 258 8.18 -1.82 -27.74
C ALA A 258 7.56 -1.52 -29.11
N ALA A 259 7.97 -0.40 -29.72
CA ALA A 259 7.58 -0.13 -31.09
C ALA A 259 8.16 -1.20 -32.03
N ALA A 260 7.38 -1.63 -33.02
CA ALA A 260 7.89 -2.53 -34.05
C ALA A 260 9.11 -1.91 -34.74
N LYS A 261 10.24 -2.60 -34.67
CA LYS A 261 11.50 -2.16 -35.27
C LYS A 261 11.31 -2.00 -36.80
N PRO A 262 11.64 -0.86 -37.41
CA PRO A 262 11.49 -0.70 -38.85
C PRO A 262 12.38 -1.72 -39.59
N PRO A 263 11.88 -2.37 -40.66
CA PRO A 263 12.64 -3.36 -41.40
C PRO A 263 13.87 -2.69 -42.03
N GLY A 264 15.06 -3.10 -41.60
CA GLY A 264 16.34 -2.58 -42.10
C GLY A 264 17.15 -1.75 -41.10
N ALA A 265 16.64 -1.49 -39.90
CA ALA A 265 17.50 -1.03 -38.81
C ALA A 265 18.34 -2.23 -38.31
N GLU A 266 19.55 -2.40 -38.83
CA GLU A 266 20.57 -3.17 -38.13
C GLU A 266 20.70 -2.60 -36.70
N ALA A 267 20.85 -3.47 -35.69
CA ALA A 267 20.87 -3.05 -34.30
C ALA A 267 21.87 -1.90 -34.12
N ALA A 268 21.37 -0.70 -33.82
CA ALA A 268 22.21 0.30 -33.22
C ALA A 268 22.84 -0.36 -31.98
N PRO A 269 24.16 -0.20 -31.76
CA PRO A 269 24.77 -0.74 -30.56
C PRO A 269 23.94 -0.28 -29.38
N ALA A 270 23.57 -1.22 -28.51
CA ALA A 270 22.83 -0.94 -27.27
C ALA A 270 23.41 0.34 -26.68
N ALA A 271 22.55 1.34 -26.44
CA ALA A 271 22.97 2.60 -25.85
C ALA A 271 23.88 2.24 -24.67
N ALA A 272 25.13 2.72 -24.73
CA ALA A 272 26.16 2.30 -23.81
C ALA A 272 25.61 2.43 -22.39
N ASP A 273 25.68 1.33 -21.63
CA ASP A 273 25.24 1.32 -20.24
C ASP A 273 25.79 2.58 -19.57
N PRO A 274 24.91 3.49 -19.07
CA PRO A 274 25.35 4.73 -18.44
C PRO A 274 26.26 4.47 -17.25
N CYS A 275 26.28 3.23 -16.74
CA CYS A 275 27.13 2.74 -15.66
C CYS A 275 28.30 1.87 -16.10
N ALA A 276 28.56 1.70 -17.40
CA ALA A 276 29.73 0.98 -17.89
C ALA A 276 31.06 1.64 -17.46
N ALA A 277 31.06 2.97 -17.32
CA ALA A 277 32.19 3.69 -16.74
C ALA A 277 32.36 3.39 -15.25
N ALA A 278 31.26 3.41 -14.48
CA ALA A 278 31.26 3.07 -13.06
C ALA A 278 31.75 1.63 -12.82
N ALA A 279 31.36 0.67 -13.66
CA ALA A 279 31.78 -0.73 -13.53
C ALA A 279 33.29 -0.91 -13.73
N ARG A 280 33.89 -0.19 -14.69
CA ARG A 280 35.35 -0.22 -14.92
C ARG A 280 36.12 0.45 -13.78
N ASP A 281 35.62 1.58 -13.28
CA ASP A 281 36.26 2.30 -12.18
C ASP A 281 36.14 1.50 -10.86
N TRP A 282 35.06 0.75 -10.68
CA TRP A 282 34.80 -0.07 -9.48
C TRP A 282 35.84 -1.16 -9.27
N GLU A 283 36.27 -1.82 -10.35
CA GLU A 283 37.29 -2.89 -10.30
C GLU A 283 38.61 -2.38 -9.68
N GLY A 284 38.97 -1.12 -9.93
CA GLY A 284 40.12 -0.47 -9.32
C GLY A 284 39.85 -0.04 -7.88
N VAL A 285 38.78 0.71 -7.64
CA VAL A 285 38.53 1.38 -6.35
C VAL A 285 38.17 0.39 -5.23
N ALA A 286 37.38 -0.64 -5.52
CA ALA A 286 36.92 -1.61 -4.52
C ALA A 286 38.07 -2.40 -3.85
N SER A 287 39.18 -2.56 -4.56
CA SER A 287 40.37 -3.29 -4.08
C SER A 287 41.25 -2.47 -3.11
N LEU A 288 41.14 -1.14 -3.14
CA LEU A 288 42.03 -0.24 -2.41
C LEU A 288 41.65 -0.07 -0.93
N ASN A 289 40.41 -0.42 -0.55
CA ASN A 289 39.88 -0.30 0.81
C ASN A 289 40.09 1.10 1.44
N ASP A 290 40.06 2.14 0.62
CA ASP A 290 40.22 3.53 1.06
C ASP A 290 38.84 4.22 1.10
N ALA A 291 38.40 4.59 2.30
CA ALA A 291 37.09 5.20 2.51
C ALA A 291 36.94 6.56 1.79
N GLY A 292 38.03 7.30 1.57
CA GLY A 292 38.01 8.55 0.82
C GLY A 292 37.75 8.32 -0.66
N LEU A 293 38.45 7.36 -1.27
CA LEU A 293 38.27 6.97 -2.68
C LEU A 293 36.91 6.34 -2.94
N LEU A 294 36.40 5.52 -2.03
CA LEU A 294 35.06 4.93 -2.14
C LEU A 294 33.94 5.98 -2.05
N ARG A 295 34.08 6.99 -1.18
CA ARG A 295 33.14 8.13 -1.14
C ARG A 295 33.23 8.98 -2.41
N ALA A 296 34.43 9.22 -2.93
CA ALA A 296 34.63 9.96 -4.18
C ALA A 296 34.03 9.22 -5.38
N PHE A 297 34.19 7.89 -5.44
CA PHE A 297 33.54 7.02 -6.43
C PHE A 297 32.01 7.12 -6.35
N ALA A 298 31.45 7.07 -5.14
CA ALA A 298 30.00 7.18 -4.94
C ALA A 298 29.42 8.54 -5.41
N VAL A 299 30.17 9.63 -5.25
CA VAL A 299 29.79 10.96 -5.73
C VAL A 299 29.93 11.09 -7.24
N ALA A 300 31.03 10.58 -7.81
CA ALA A 300 31.30 10.66 -9.25
C ALA A 300 30.30 9.83 -10.08
N HIS A 301 29.88 8.67 -9.56
CA HIS A 301 28.96 7.75 -10.22
C HIS A 301 27.55 7.78 -9.59
N PHE A 302 27.09 8.98 -9.21
CA PHE A 302 25.79 9.18 -8.55
C PHE A 302 24.60 8.51 -9.27
N PRO A 303 24.49 8.48 -10.61
CA PRO A 303 23.38 7.79 -11.29
C PRO A 303 23.41 6.25 -11.18
N CYS A 304 24.53 5.65 -10.77
CA CYS A 304 24.77 4.19 -10.80
C CYS A 304 24.56 3.57 -9.42
N ALA A 305 23.30 3.42 -9.04
CA ALA A 305 22.90 3.11 -7.67
C ALA A 305 23.52 1.82 -7.11
N GLU A 306 23.65 0.76 -7.90
CA GLU A 306 24.19 -0.53 -7.43
C GLU A 306 25.66 -0.41 -6.98
N LEU A 307 26.53 0.11 -7.86
CA LEU A 307 27.95 0.28 -7.57
C LEU A 307 28.20 1.39 -6.53
N ARG A 308 27.43 2.46 -6.59
CA ARG A 308 27.45 3.53 -5.59
C ARG A 308 27.12 2.98 -4.19
N ASN A 309 26.09 2.16 -4.09
CA ASN A 309 25.68 1.58 -2.81
C ASN A 309 26.70 0.55 -2.30
N ALA A 310 27.30 -0.25 -3.19
CA ALA A 310 28.41 -1.14 -2.83
C ALA A 310 29.62 -0.35 -2.27
N ALA A 311 29.95 0.80 -2.86
CA ALA A 311 31.00 1.69 -2.36
C ALA A 311 30.68 2.24 -0.96
N LEU A 312 29.45 2.70 -0.74
CA LEU A 312 28.99 3.22 0.56
C LEU A 312 28.92 2.13 1.63
N GLU A 313 28.58 0.90 1.26
CA GLU A 313 28.60 -0.25 2.17
C GLU A 313 30.02 -0.60 2.60
N GLN A 314 30.98 -0.62 1.67
CA GLN A 314 32.40 -0.80 2.01
C GLN A 314 32.92 0.34 2.89
N VAL A 315 32.53 1.60 2.65
CA VAL A 315 32.85 2.73 3.55
C VAL A 315 32.35 2.47 4.96
N ALA A 316 31.08 2.06 5.10
CA ALA A 316 30.49 1.78 6.40
C ALA A 316 31.21 0.61 7.12
N LEU A 317 31.68 -0.39 6.38
CA LEU A 317 32.48 -1.50 6.93
C LEU A 317 33.86 -1.02 7.39
N LEU A 318 34.54 -0.18 6.60
CA LEU A 318 35.84 0.39 6.94
C LEU A 318 35.73 1.31 8.16
N GLU A 319 34.69 2.14 8.25
CA GLU A 319 34.43 3.02 9.39
C GLU A 319 34.10 2.26 10.67
N LYS A 320 33.34 1.15 10.57
CA LYS A 320 33.08 0.25 11.70
C LYS A 320 34.35 -0.50 12.15
N GLY A 321 35.27 -0.76 11.23
CA GLY A 321 36.60 -1.34 11.51
C GLY A 321 37.63 -0.33 12.02
N THR A 322 37.47 0.96 11.73
CA THR A 322 38.33 2.04 12.22
C THR A 322 37.66 2.79 13.37
N VAL A 323 37.67 2.20 14.56
CA VAL A 323 37.65 3.01 15.78
C VAL A 323 39.00 3.74 15.83
N GLN A 324 39.03 4.97 15.32
CA GLN A 324 40.19 5.83 15.47
C GLN A 324 40.23 6.35 16.92
N PRO A 325 41.33 6.15 17.68
CA PRO A 325 41.48 6.80 18.98
C PRO A 325 41.52 8.33 18.80
N PRO A 326 41.11 9.12 19.82
CA PRO A 326 40.94 10.57 19.69
C PRO A 326 42.25 11.27 19.32
N PRO A 327 42.20 12.43 18.64
CA PRO A 327 43.40 13.11 18.20
C PRO A 327 44.20 13.62 19.40
N ALA A 328 45.47 13.23 19.47
CA ALA A 328 46.44 13.83 20.38
C ALA A 328 46.59 15.32 20.03
N THR A 329 46.15 16.16 20.96
CA THR A 329 46.41 17.59 20.97
C THR A 329 47.92 17.84 21.08
N ARG A 330 48.43 18.75 20.23
CA ARG A 330 49.79 19.28 20.29
C ARG A 330 49.98 20.07 21.59
N ASP A 331 50.96 19.69 22.39
CA ASP A 331 51.49 20.53 23.48
C ASP A 331 52.44 21.62 22.94
N PRO A 332 52.46 22.81 23.55
CA PRO A 332 53.65 23.63 23.71
C PRO A 332 54.23 23.56 25.15
N PRO A 333 55.48 24.00 25.38
CA PRO A 333 56.38 23.38 26.35
C PRO A 333 56.35 23.95 27.79
N ALA A 334 56.61 23.05 28.75
CA ALA A 334 57.43 23.07 30.01
C ALA A 334 57.65 24.39 30.80
N PRO A 335 58.02 24.38 32.13
CA PRO A 335 58.73 23.31 32.85
C PRO A 335 58.45 23.12 34.38
N LEU A 336 59.18 22.14 34.95
CA LEU A 336 59.77 22.00 36.31
C LEU A 336 59.25 20.92 37.29
N ALA A 337 60.23 20.05 37.63
CA ALA A 337 60.56 19.41 38.94
C ALA A 337 59.63 18.31 39.48
N SER A 338 60.09 17.05 39.46
CA SER A 338 60.65 16.24 40.60
C SER A 338 59.54 15.36 41.20
N GLU A 339 59.66 14.04 41.40
CA GLU A 339 60.67 13.28 42.15
C GLU A 339 60.67 11.77 41.73
N THR A 340 61.86 11.17 41.80
CA THR A 340 62.26 9.82 42.29
C THR A 340 61.19 8.77 42.68
N ALA A 341 61.34 7.44 42.53
CA ALA A 341 62.48 6.54 42.21
C ALA A 341 62.00 5.07 41.99
N THR A 342 62.93 4.21 41.51
CA THR A 342 63.12 2.76 41.86
C THR A 342 62.13 1.75 41.24
N THR A 343 62.47 0.63 40.57
CA THR A 343 63.71 -0.14 40.29
C THR A 343 63.46 -1.12 39.11
N ALA A 344 64.55 -1.61 38.49
CA ALA A 344 64.67 -2.49 37.30
C ALA A 344 64.24 -3.99 37.52
N PRO A 345 64.52 -4.99 36.63
CA PRO A 345 65.04 -5.00 35.25
C PRO A 345 64.32 -5.95 34.24
N VAL A 346 64.85 -5.93 33.01
CA VAL A 346 64.50 -6.57 31.72
C VAL A 346 64.76 -8.09 31.65
N SER A 347 63.92 -8.87 30.93
CA SER A 347 64.30 -9.90 29.92
C SER A 347 63.09 -10.69 29.34
N PRO A 348 63.21 -11.48 28.25
CA PRO A 348 62.54 -11.16 26.98
C PRO A 348 61.56 -12.23 26.45
N ALA A 349 61.00 -11.90 25.28
CA ALA A 349 60.11 -12.63 24.38
C ALA A 349 60.09 -14.17 24.44
N THR A 350 58.87 -14.73 24.37
CA THR A 350 58.61 -16.06 23.82
C THR A 350 57.22 -16.05 23.17
N THR A 351 57.17 -16.38 21.88
CA THR A 351 55.96 -16.70 21.13
C THR A 351 55.51 -18.13 21.47
N PRO A 352 54.20 -18.39 21.62
CA PRO A 352 53.61 -19.63 21.07
C PRO A 352 52.27 -19.33 20.36
N GLU A 353 52.15 -19.72 19.08
CA GLU A 353 51.40 -20.90 18.59
C GLU A 353 49.86 -20.75 18.63
N PRO A 354 49.14 -20.89 17.50
CA PRO A 354 47.70 -20.61 17.43
C PRO A 354 46.85 -21.78 17.96
N ALA A 355 45.86 -21.45 18.79
CA ALA A 355 44.85 -22.37 19.30
C ALA A 355 43.77 -22.71 18.22
N PRO A 356 43.12 -23.89 18.31
CA PRO A 356 42.15 -24.37 17.31
C PRO A 356 40.81 -23.64 17.39
N PRO A 357 39.96 -23.71 16.34
CA PRO A 357 38.74 -22.90 16.27
C PRO A 357 37.69 -23.38 17.26
N LEU A 358 37.13 -22.43 18.02
CA LEU A 358 35.94 -22.62 18.83
C LEU A 358 34.72 -22.81 17.92
N VAL A 359 34.10 -23.98 18.04
CA VAL A 359 32.76 -24.27 17.52
C VAL A 359 31.78 -23.29 18.17
N THR A 360 31.19 -22.40 17.37
CA THR A 360 30.13 -21.50 17.82
C THR A 360 28.80 -22.26 17.82
N PRO A 361 28.02 -22.28 18.92
CA PRO A 361 26.68 -22.87 18.90
C PRO A 361 25.75 -22.02 18.01
N PRO A 362 24.72 -22.62 17.37
CA PRO A 362 23.81 -21.88 16.52
C PRO A 362 23.10 -20.79 17.32
N ALA A 363 23.06 -19.59 16.74
CA ALA A 363 22.39 -18.43 17.31
C ALA A 363 20.93 -18.76 17.62
N LEU A 364 20.53 -18.48 18.87
CA LEU A 364 19.14 -18.55 19.29
C LEU A 364 18.33 -17.59 18.41
N LEU A 365 17.35 -18.16 17.69
CA LEU A 365 16.30 -17.40 17.02
C LEU A 365 15.68 -16.41 18.02
N PRO A 366 15.26 -15.21 17.57
CA PRO A 366 14.46 -14.33 18.43
C PRO A 366 13.22 -15.10 18.90
N PRO A 367 12.74 -14.87 20.14
CA PRO A 367 11.53 -15.52 20.61
C PRO A 367 10.40 -15.16 19.66
N VAL A 368 9.84 -16.18 19.00
CA VAL A 368 8.55 -16.07 18.32
C VAL A 368 7.58 -15.52 19.38
N PRO A 369 6.78 -14.47 19.10
CA PRO A 369 5.78 -14.02 20.06
C PRO A 369 4.88 -15.21 20.40
N GLU A 370 5.00 -15.74 21.61
CA GLU A 370 4.11 -16.76 22.14
C GLU A 370 2.76 -16.08 22.43
N GLY A 371 1.90 -16.10 21.42
CA GLY A 371 0.54 -15.59 21.49
C GLY A 371 -0.09 -15.55 20.10
N PRO A 372 -1.41 -15.56 20.01
CA PRO A 372 -2.10 -15.51 18.74
C PRO A 372 -1.93 -14.09 18.18
N ASP A 373 -1.71 -13.99 16.88
CA ASP A 373 -1.60 -12.71 16.17
C ASP A 373 -2.77 -11.79 16.59
N PRO A 374 -2.52 -10.55 17.06
CA PRO A 374 -3.56 -9.59 17.41
C PRO A 374 -4.62 -9.42 16.33
N GLU A 375 -4.24 -9.55 15.06
CA GLU A 375 -5.15 -9.51 13.92
C GLU A 375 -6.13 -10.70 13.92
N VAL A 376 -5.67 -11.89 14.31
CA VAL A 376 -6.49 -13.11 14.42
C VAL A 376 -7.48 -13.00 15.58
N ILE A 377 -7.08 -12.40 16.70
CA ILE A 377 -7.98 -12.15 17.84
C ILE A 377 -9.11 -11.20 17.43
N LEU A 378 -8.76 -10.09 16.80
CA LEU A 378 -9.71 -9.09 16.31
C LEU A 378 -10.65 -9.68 15.25
N ALA A 379 -10.13 -10.48 14.34
CA ALA A 379 -10.92 -11.16 13.32
C ALA A 379 -11.91 -12.17 13.94
N ALA A 380 -11.47 -12.98 14.91
CA ALA A 380 -12.34 -13.95 15.58
C ALA A 380 -13.45 -13.26 16.38
N GLN A 381 -13.14 -12.20 17.15
CA GLN A 381 -14.14 -11.40 17.87
C GLN A 381 -15.15 -10.76 16.90
N THR A 382 -14.68 -10.25 15.76
CA THR A 382 -15.52 -9.64 14.73
C THR A 382 -16.51 -10.65 14.14
N GLU A 383 -16.04 -11.84 13.79
CA GLU A 383 -16.91 -12.89 13.22
C GLU A 383 -17.89 -13.47 14.24
N LEU A 384 -17.45 -13.69 15.49
CA LEU A 384 -18.33 -14.11 16.57
C LEU A 384 -19.41 -13.06 16.85
N LYS A 385 -19.10 -11.76 16.69
CA LYS A 385 -20.06 -10.67 16.83
C LYS A 385 -21.02 -10.62 15.64
N ARG A 386 -20.53 -10.83 14.41
CA ARG A 386 -21.36 -10.95 13.19
C ARG A 386 -22.37 -12.10 13.30
N LEU A 387 -21.94 -13.24 13.84
CA LEU A 387 -22.79 -14.39 14.10
C LEU A 387 -23.74 -14.18 15.29
N GLY A 388 -23.62 -13.09 16.05
CA GLY A 388 -24.44 -12.79 17.22
C GLY A 388 -24.06 -13.58 18.48
N CYS A 389 -22.93 -14.29 18.44
CA CYS A 389 -22.41 -15.12 19.53
C CYS A 389 -21.61 -14.29 20.56
N TYR A 390 -21.00 -13.18 20.12
CA TYR A 390 -20.22 -12.26 20.96
C TYR A 390 -20.93 -10.90 21.10
N ARG A 391 -21.02 -10.39 22.33
CA ARG A 391 -21.66 -9.10 22.65
C ARG A 391 -20.71 -8.08 23.28
N GLY A 392 -19.46 -8.47 23.50
CA GLY A 392 -18.43 -7.59 24.03
C GLY A 392 -17.95 -6.55 23.00
N VAL A 393 -17.04 -5.71 23.46
CA VAL A 393 -16.24 -4.84 22.59
C VAL A 393 -15.21 -5.68 21.83
N ILE A 394 -14.88 -5.25 20.62
CA ILE A 394 -13.79 -5.84 19.83
C ILE A 394 -12.57 -5.03 20.23
N ASP A 395 -11.77 -5.60 21.11
CA ASP A 395 -10.67 -4.93 21.83
C ASP A 395 -9.32 -5.60 21.55
N GLY A 396 -9.29 -6.74 20.86
CA GLY A 396 -8.07 -7.51 20.64
C GLY A 396 -7.65 -8.30 21.88
N ASP A 397 -8.49 -8.33 22.93
CA ASP A 397 -8.26 -9.10 24.13
C ASP A 397 -9.02 -10.44 24.07
N TRP A 398 -8.29 -11.56 24.00
CA TRP A 398 -8.91 -12.89 24.05
C TRP A 398 -9.27 -13.29 25.49
N GLY A 399 -10.25 -12.59 26.06
CA GLY A 399 -10.73 -12.79 27.42
C GLY A 399 -11.80 -13.87 27.57
N LYS A 400 -12.35 -13.99 28.79
CA LYS A 400 -13.42 -14.95 29.13
C LYS A 400 -14.67 -14.78 28.25
N GLY A 401 -14.98 -13.55 27.85
CA GLY A 401 -16.12 -13.25 26.98
C GLY A 401 -15.95 -13.82 25.57
N SER A 402 -14.77 -13.63 24.97
CA SER A 402 -14.44 -14.13 23.63
C SER A 402 -14.41 -15.66 23.59
N ARG A 403 -13.79 -16.29 24.61
CA ARG A 403 -13.79 -17.76 24.80
C ARG A 403 -15.21 -18.34 24.93
N ALA A 404 -16.06 -17.70 25.75
CA ALA A 404 -17.45 -18.14 25.93
C ALA A 404 -18.28 -18.01 24.63
N ALA A 405 -18.03 -16.97 23.84
CA ALA A 405 -18.69 -16.79 22.54
C ALA A 405 -18.29 -17.86 21.53
N LEU A 406 -17.00 -18.23 21.47
CA LEU A 406 -16.53 -19.31 20.60
C LEU A 406 -17.10 -20.67 21.02
N ALA A 407 -17.12 -20.96 22.32
CA ALA A 407 -17.74 -22.19 22.84
C ALA A 407 -19.22 -22.29 22.45
N ARG A 408 -19.97 -21.18 22.62
CA ARG A 408 -21.38 -21.10 22.22
C ARG A 408 -21.58 -21.31 20.72
N PHE A 409 -20.73 -20.70 19.88
CA PHE A 409 -20.78 -20.93 18.44
C PHE A 409 -20.60 -22.41 18.10
N ARG A 410 -19.58 -23.07 18.68
CA ARG A 410 -19.29 -24.49 18.42
C ARG A 410 -20.41 -25.41 18.90
N GLU A 411 -21.06 -25.10 20.03
CA GLU A 411 -22.24 -25.80 20.50
C GLU A 411 -23.40 -25.75 19.48
N ILE A 412 -23.68 -24.56 18.94
CA ILE A 412 -24.75 -24.36 17.94
C ILE A 412 -24.40 -25.03 16.61
N ALA A 413 -23.13 -24.97 16.21
CA ALA A 413 -22.61 -25.62 15.03
C ALA A 413 -22.44 -27.15 15.20
N ARG A 414 -22.75 -27.71 16.38
CA ARG A 414 -22.55 -29.13 16.74
C ARG A 414 -21.11 -29.61 16.53
N LEU A 415 -20.15 -28.72 16.77
CA LEU A 415 -18.72 -29.00 16.71
C LEU A 415 -18.21 -29.39 18.10
N PRO A 416 -17.15 -30.21 18.19
CA PRO A 416 -16.54 -30.55 19.48
C PRO A 416 -16.12 -29.27 20.21
N ALA A 417 -16.32 -29.25 21.52
CA ALA A 417 -15.93 -28.12 22.38
C ALA A 417 -14.43 -27.83 22.20
N PRO A 418 -14.03 -26.55 22.18
CA PRO A 418 -12.61 -26.22 22.10
C PRO A 418 -11.91 -26.72 23.37
N PRO A 419 -10.63 -27.16 23.30
CA PRO A 419 -9.83 -27.38 24.49
C PRO A 419 -9.81 -26.10 25.35
N GLU A 420 -9.77 -26.23 26.68
CA GLU A 420 -10.00 -25.15 27.67
C GLU A 420 -9.12 -23.89 27.50
N VAL A 421 -8.04 -23.98 26.73
CA VAL A 421 -7.02 -22.94 26.54
C VAL A 421 -6.81 -22.58 25.06
N GLU A 422 -7.80 -22.80 24.18
CA GLU A 422 -7.60 -22.47 22.75
C GLU A 422 -7.70 -20.95 22.50
N GLU A 423 -6.57 -20.41 22.06
CA GLU A 423 -6.44 -19.10 21.42
C GLU A 423 -6.96 -19.15 19.98
N PRO A 424 -7.49 -18.05 19.44
CA PRO A 424 -8.07 -18.08 18.10
C PRO A 424 -6.96 -18.28 17.07
N THR A 425 -7.16 -19.26 16.19
CA THR A 425 -6.26 -19.54 15.06
C THR A 425 -6.85 -19.00 13.75
N PRO A 426 -6.05 -18.84 12.68
CA PRO A 426 -6.57 -18.54 11.34
C PRO A 426 -7.65 -19.54 10.89
N GLU A 427 -7.51 -20.81 11.27
CA GLU A 427 -8.54 -21.84 11.01
C GLU A 427 -9.84 -21.59 11.77
N THR A 428 -9.75 -21.09 13.01
CA THR A 428 -10.93 -20.67 13.79
C THR A 428 -11.66 -19.54 13.09
N VAL A 429 -10.93 -18.55 12.55
CA VAL A 429 -11.52 -17.44 11.79
C VAL A 429 -12.14 -17.94 10.49
N ALA A 430 -11.47 -18.82 9.75
CA ALA A 430 -12.00 -19.43 8.54
C ALA A 430 -13.27 -20.24 8.81
N LEU A 431 -13.32 -20.97 9.93
CA LEU A 431 -14.50 -21.69 10.38
C LEU A 431 -15.67 -20.74 10.65
N LEU A 432 -15.45 -19.62 11.33
CA LEU A 432 -16.50 -18.64 11.66
C LEU A 432 -17.04 -17.89 10.42
N ARG A 433 -16.21 -17.71 9.39
CA ARG A 433 -16.57 -17.04 8.13
C ARG A 433 -17.45 -17.85 7.20
N ARG A 434 -17.60 -19.15 7.43
CA ARG A 434 -18.39 -20.03 6.55
C ARG A 434 -19.84 -19.52 6.40
N PRO A 435 -20.34 -19.35 5.17
CA PRO A 435 -21.65 -18.76 4.91
C PRO A 435 -22.81 -19.61 5.43
N GLU A 436 -22.61 -20.92 5.54
CA GLU A 436 -23.59 -21.88 6.09
C GLU A 436 -23.75 -21.81 7.62
N ASN A 437 -22.90 -21.05 8.31
CA ASN A 437 -22.99 -20.93 9.76
C ASN A 437 -24.27 -20.20 10.19
N ALA A 438 -25.08 -20.88 10.99
CA ALA A 438 -26.27 -20.31 11.58
C ALA A 438 -25.93 -19.17 12.56
N LYS A 439 -26.78 -18.14 12.59
CA LYS A 439 -26.69 -17.07 13.59
C LYS A 439 -26.98 -17.64 14.97
N CYS A 440 -26.22 -17.22 15.96
CA CYS A 440 -26.46 -17.55 17.36
C CYS A 440 -27.83 -16.99 17.80
N PRO A 441 -28.77 -17.85 18.22
CA PRO A 441 -30.06 -17.38 18.70
C PRO A 441 -29.86 -16.56 19.98
N ALA A 442 -30.70 -15.54 20.18
CA ALA A 442 -30.69 -14.79 21.43
C ALA A 442 -30.93 -15.76 22.60
N PRO A 443 -30.18 -15.64 23.72
CA PRO A 443 -30.47 -16.45 24.89
C PRO A 443 -31.92 -16.21 25.31
N PRO A 444 -32.62 -17.24 25.82
CA PRO A 444 -33.96 -17.06 26.36
C PRO A 444 -33.94 -15.96 27.43
N ALA A 445 -35.00 -15.14 27.47
CA ALA A 445 -35.16 -14.12 28.50
C ALA A 445 -34.92 -14.76 29.88
N PRO A 446 -34.22 -14.06 30.80
CA PRO A 446 -33.95 -14.63 32.10
C PRO A 446 -35.28 -14.98 32.77
N VAL A 447 -35.51 -16.27 32.98
CA VAL A 447 -36.59 -16.72 33.87
C VAL A 447 -36.26 -16.10 35.21
N ALA A 448 -37.12 -15.19 35.68
CA ALA A 448 -36.99 -14.56 36.97
C ALA A 448 -36.78 -15.67 38.01
N LYS A 449 -35.57 -15.79 38.54
CA LYS A 449 -35.30 -16.72 39.64
C LYS A 449 -36.20 -16.29 40.78
N ALA A 450 -37.16 -17.14 41.14
CA ALA A 450 -37.95 -16.99 42.34
C ALA A 450 -36.97 -16.74 43.50
N ARG A 451 -37.15 -15.59 44.15
CA ARG A 451 -36.40 -15.19 45.33
C ARG A 451 -36.52 -16.32 46.36
N PRO A 452 -35.42 -16.91 46.86
CA PRO A 452 -35.53 -17.96 47.85
C PRO A 452 -36.25 -17.40 49.09
N ALA A 453 -37.26 -18.14 49.54
CA ALA A 453 -37.98 -17.84 50.77
C ALA A 453 -36.97 -17.70 51.92
N ALA A 454 -37.13 -16.62 52.68
CA ALA A 454 -36.33 -16.40 53.88
C ALA A 454 -36.46 -17.60 54.81
N ARG A 455 -35.31 -18.17 55.20
CA ARG A 455 -35.19 -19.16 56.26
C ARG A 455 -35.82 -18.58 57.53
N THR A 456 -36.88 -19.22 58.01
CA THR A 456 -37.41 -19.06 59.36
C THR A 456 -36.32 -19.40 60.37
N THR A 457 -35.81 -18.39 61.09
CA THR A 457 -35.19 -18.57 62.39
C THR A 457 -36.25 -18.30 63.45
N THR A 458 -36.66 -19.37 64.13
CA THR A 458 -37.41 -19.37 65.38
C THR A 458 -36.56 -18.75 66.50
N GLY A 459 -37.14 -17.84 67.29
CA GLY A 459 -36.54 -17.34 68.52
C GLY A 459 -37.31 -16.14 69.08
N ALA A 460 -38.13 -16.39 70.10
CA ALA A 460 -39.15 -15.51 70.66
C ALA A 460 -38.62 -14.47 71.68
N ALA A 461 -39.29 -13.31 71.78
CA ALA A 461 -39.73 -12.71 73.06
C ALA A 461 -40.68 -11.51 72.86
N ALA A 462 -41.59 -11.32 73.82
CA ALA A 462 -42.86 -10.58 73.81
C ALA A 462 -42.83 -9.02 73.88
N LYS A 463 -43.81 -8.39 73.18
CA LYS A 463 -44.86 -7.36 73.52
C LYS A 463 -44.59 -6.22 74.58
N PRO A 464 -45.41 -5.12 74.65
CA PRO A 464 -46.53 -4.67 73.78
C PRO A 464 -46.68 -3.15 73.46
N ALA A 465 -47.40 -2.89 72.35
CA ALA A 465 -48.48 -1.92 72.06
C ALA A 465 -48.40 -0.40 72.38
N ALA A 466 -48.73 0.43 71.36
CA ALA A 466 -49.77 1.48 71.41
C ALA A 466 -50.00 2.22 70.05
N THR A 467 -51.27 2.14 69.57
CA THR A 467 -52.12 3.18 68.92
C THR A 467 -51.89 3.67 67.46
N ALA A 468 -53.02 3.88 66.76
CA ALA A 468 -53.23 4.04 65.31
C ALA A 468 -53.41 5.53 64.84
N PRO A 469 -54.07 5.86 63.69
CA PRO A 469 -53.46 6.14 62.38
C PRO A 469 -53.77 7.56 61.82
N GLY A 470 -53.14 7.96 60.70
CA GLY A 470 -53.51 9.20 60.00
C GLY A 470 -52.77 9.47 58.67
N GLU A 471 -53.47 9.17 57.58
CA GLU A 471 -53.71 10.00 56.37
C GLU A 471 -52.55 10.56 55.50
N ALA A 472 -52.69 10.35 54.18
CA ALA A 472 -51.81 10.83 53.11
C ALA A 472 -52.17 12.24 52.62
N PRO A 473 -51.23 12.94 51.94
CA PRO A 473 -51.64 13.65 50.72
C PRO A 473 -50.67 13.53 49.53
N ALA A 474 -51.27 13.73 48.36
CA ALA A 474 -50.78 13.60 46.99
C ALA A 474 -49.70 14.64 46.55
N PRO A 475 -48.96 14.38 45.44
CA PRO A 475 -47.83 15.20 45.02
C PRO A 475 -48.20 16.43 44.15
N LYS A 476 -47.51 17.55 44.38
CA LYS A 476 -47.63 18.82 43.63
C LYS A 476 -46.84 18.79 42.32
N LYS A 477 -47.51 19.12 41.20
CA LYS A 477 -46.94 19.43 39.88
C LYS A 477 -46.24 20.81 39.91
N LYS A 478 -45.08 20.95 39.23
CA LYS A 478 -44.47 22.25 38.89
C LYS A 478 -44.60 22.49 37.38
N CYS A 479 -45.25 23.59 37.02
CA CYS A 479 -45.35 24.14 35.67
C CYS A 479 -44.13 25.03 35.34
N GLY A 480 -43.74 25.00 34.07
CA GLY A 480 -42.72 25.87 33.47
C GLY A 480 -43.22 27.30 33.24
N LYS A 481 -42.26 28.21 33.06
CA LYS A 481 -42.44 29.66 32.89
C LYS A 481 -42.26 30.00 31.41
N LEU A 482 -43.32 30.50 30.76
CA LEU A 482 -43.33 30.96 29.37
C LEU A 482 -43.27 32.49 29.33
N ILE A 483 -42.40 33.02 28.48
CA ILE A 483 -42.15 34.45 28.23
C ILE A 483 -43.18 34.97 27.22
N LEU A 484 -43.67 36.20 27.41
CA LEU A 484 -44.76 36.83 26.69
C LEU A 484 -44.28 38.15 26.07
N LEU A 485 -44.42 38.35 24.75
CA LEU A 485 -44.65 39.65 24.09
C LEU A 485 -45.28 39.43 22.69
N PRO A 486 -46.33 40.19 22.30
CA PRO A 486 -46.93 40.14 20.96
C PRO A 486 -46.78 41.42 20.11
N PHE A 487 -46.64 41.18 18.79
CA PHE A 487 -47.10 41.89 17.57
C PHE A 487 -46.81 43.40 17.26
N PRO A 488 -46.58 43.75 15.97
CA PRO A 488 -46.39 45.12 15.47
C PRO A 488 -47.65 45.71 14.78
N ALA A 489 -47.66 47.03 14.56
CA ALA A 489 -48.61 47.74 13.69
C ALA A 489 -47.90 48.80 12.83
N PRO A 490 -48.38 49.13 11.61
CA PRO A 490 -47.87 50.25 10.82
C PRO A 490 -48.83 51.47 10.75
N ILE A 491 -48.20 52.65 10.89
CA ILE A 491 -48.36 53.99 10.27
C ILE A 491 -49.75 54.47 9.77
N ASP A 492 -50.17 55.67 10.22
CA ASP A 492 -50.66 56.76 9.36
C ASP A 492 -50.49 58.18 9.96
N MET A 493 -50.06 59.11 9.09
CA MET A 493 -50.16 60.59 9.07
C MET A 493 -49.96 61.44 10.35
N CYS A 494 -48.83 62.14 10.48
CA CYS A 494 -48.64 63.58 10.18
C CYS A 494 -47.18 64.00 10.43
#